data_AF-A0A959Q474-F1
#
_entry.id   AF-A0A959Q474-F1
#
_cell.length_a   1.000
_cell.length_b   1.000
_cell.length_c   1.000
_cell.angle_alpha   90.00
_cell.angle_beta   90.00
_cell.angle_gamma   90.00
#
_symmetry.space_group_name_H-M   'P 1'
#
loop_
_entity.id
_entity.type
_entity.pdbx_description
1 polymer ?
#
loop_
_entity_poly.entity_id
_entity_poly.type
_entity_poly.pdbx_seq_one_letter_code
_entity_poly.pdbx_strand_id
1 'polypeptide(L)'
;MKYQREELLKALQNPKELKRLRNTTHHKADKNPGDNDVEKALADWLGRLKLLHGLPFNYLVPDTKMLPEESLRIFYCNTLWLDYLQEGALSLGRSTSSMKVHDQAFASDLDYLSRWGMRKQRSKVLGHLVHHLHPDELKALNADPIPVNEKVTGFLLRSGVVSGWEGLQIEAFHDKEQTQPATLLRMDHLGPNVLFCMYEGEVKSFRIHEYPETLHFGVDTPVGAGNDFTKSFRYVVDVDGHAAGTQVKDSIAPPVQINEYERQKGGRVVKVNALAKAMQKSLETSISYDGPFTAAEFALEMVEGVQAVNFQIEY
;
A
#
# COMPACT_ATOMS: atom_id res chain seq x y z
N MET A 1 -34.28 -36.88 -2.28
CA MET A 1 -33.85 -37.78 -3.37
C MET A 1 -32.93 -38.84 -2.75
N LYS A 2 -33.29 -40.13 -2.71
CA LYS A 2 -32.42 -41.19 -2.16
C LYS A 2 -31.48 -41.65 -3.29
N TYR A 3 -30.24 -41.22 -3.28
CA TYR A 3 -29.23 -41.71 -4.22
C TYR A 3 -28.89 -43.17 -3.91
N GLN A 4 -28.77 -44.02 -4.95
CA GLN A 4 -28.36 -45.40 -4.78
C GLN A 4 -26.84 -45.46 -4.52
N ARG A 5 -26.38 -46.40 -3.68
CA ARG A 5 -24.96 -46.54 -3.28
C ARG A 5 -24.01 -46.64 -4.49
N GLU A 6 -24.43 -47.32 -5.54
CA GLU A 6 -23.65 -47.48 -6.77
C GLU A 6 -23.51 -46.17 -7.56
N GLU A 7 -24.54 -45.32 -7.56
CA GLU A 7 -24.49 -43.99 -8.18
C GLU A 7 -23.52 -43.07 -7.43
N LEU A 8 -23.51 -43.12 -6.10
CA LEU A 8 -22.57 -42.36 -5.27
C LEU A 8 -21.12 -42.81 -5.50
N LEU A 9 -20.87 -44.11 -5.61
CA LEU A 9 -19.53 -44.64 -5.91
C LEU A 9 -19.03 -44.22 -7.30
N LYS A 10 -19.91 -44.21 -8.31
CA LYS A 10 -19.59 -43.69 -9.65
C LYS A 10 -19.30 -42.18 -9.63
N ALA A 11 -20.04 -41.41 -8.83
CA ALA A 11 -19.81 -39.99 -8.68
C ALA A 11 -18.46 -39.67 -8.02
N LEU A 12 -18.04 -40.45 -7.01
CA LEU A 12 -16.72 -40.32 -6.35
C LEU A 12 -15.52 -40.63 -7.26
N GLN A 13 -15.77 -41.15 -8.47
CA GLN A 13 -14.75 -41.42 -9.49
C GLN A 13 -14.77 -40.41 -10.64
N ASN A 14 -15.80 -39.55 -10.73
CA ASN A 14 -15.98 -38.59 -11.80
C ASN A 14 -16.12 -37.15 -11.26
N PRO A 15 -15.10 -36.29 -11.45
CA PRO A 15 -15.10 -34.93 -10.93
C PRO A 15 -16.32 -34.09 -11.38
N LYS A 16 -16.76 -34.26 -12.64
CA LYS A 16 -17.90 -33.50 -13.19
C LYS A 16 -19.21 -33.88 -12.51
N GLU A 17 -19.39 -35.18 -12.27
CA GLU A 17 -20.60 -35.70 -11.63
C GLU A 17 -20.65 -35.32 -10.15
N LEU A 18 -19.49 -35.38 -9.46
CA LEU A 18 -19.37 -34.90 -8.09
C LEU A 18 -19.71 -33.41 -7.96
N LYS A 19 -19.20 -32.56 -8.88
CA LYS A 19 -19.54 -31.13 -8.91
C LYS A 19 -21.02 -30.89 -9.20
N ARG A 20 -21.63 -31.67 -10.10
CA ARG A 20 -23.07 -31.62 -10.40
C ARG A 20 -23.90 -31.91 -9.16
N LEU A 21 -23.60 -32.99 -8.43
CA LEU A 21 -24.32 -33.38 -7.21
C LEU A 21 -24.22 -32.32 -6.12
N ARG A 22 -23.04 -31.73 -5.91
CA ARG A 22 -22.88 -30.62 -4.95
C ARG A 22 -23.73 -29.41 -5.37
N ASN A 23 -23.64 -28.99 -6.63
CA ASN A 23 -24.35 -27.81 -7.14
C ASN A 23 -25.88 -27.98 -7.19
N THR A 24 -26.39 -29.21 -7.31
CA THR A 24 -27.83 -29.48 -7.18
C THR A 24 -28.32 -29.37 -5.73
N THR A 25 -27.41 -29.52 -4.77
CA THR A 25 -27.71 -29.48 -3.33
C THR A 25 -27.51 -28.09 -2.73
N HIS A 26 -26.55 -27.30 -3.24
CA HIS A 26 -26.43 -25.87 -2.93
C HIS A 26 -27.48 -25.06 -3.69
N HIS A 27 -28.40 -24.41 -2.97
CA HIS A 27 -29.29 -23.42 -3.57
C HIS A 27 -28.49 -22.19 -4.04
N LYS A 28 -28.98 -21.53 -5.11
CA LYS A 28 -28.41 -20.34 -5.79
C LYS A 28 -28.10 -19.13 -4.88
N ALA A 29 -28.33 -19.20 -3.58
CA ALA A 29 -28.11 -18.13 -2.61
C ALA A 29 -26.63 -17.95 -2.19
N ASP A 30 -25.83 -19.03 -2.15
CA ASP A 30 -24.41 -19.00 -1.73
C ASP A 30 -23.48 -18.58 -2.89
N LYS A 31 -23.66 -17.39 -3.47
CA LYS A 31 -22.71 -16.90 -4.48
C LYS A 31 -21.43 -16.35 -3.88
N ASN A 32 -21.47 -15.95 -2.61
CA ASN A 32 -20.30 -15.47 -1.89
C ASN A 32 -19.74 -16.56 -0.97
N PRO A 33 -18.41 -16.79 -0.98
CA PRO A 33 -17.59 -17.47 0.03
C PRO A 33 -17.81 -17.02 1.48
N GLY A 34 -19.02 -17.12 2.02
CA GLY A 34 -19.37 -16.34 3.19
C GLY A 34 -20.58 -16.81 3.96
N ASP A 35 -21.45 -17.64 3.39
CA ASP A 35 -22.68 -17.99 4.09
C ASP A 35 -22.47 -19.16 5.08
N ASN A 36 -21.44 -19.98 4.86
CA ASN A 36 -21.04 -21.04 5.77
C ASN A 36 -19.82 -20.62 6.63
N ASP A 37 -19.91 -20.82 7.95
CA ASP A 37 -18.82 -20.49 8.90
C ASP A 37 -17.54 -21.31 8.65
N VAL A 38 -17.67 -22.55 8.16
CA VAL A 38 -16.52 -23.38 7.79
C VAL A 38 -15.79 -22.78 6.58
N GLU A 39 -16.53 -22.33 5.57
CA GLU A 39 -15.95 -21.71 4.37
C GLU A 39 -15.30 -20.37 4.69
N LYS A 40 -15.91 -19.58 5.59
CA LYS A 40 -15.30 -18.35 6.11
C LYS A 40 -13.97 -18.62 6.80
N ALA A 41 -13.91 -19.64 7.67
CA ALA A 41 -12.70 -20.00 8.39
C ALA A 41 -11.61 -20.55 7.45
N LEU A 42 -12.00 -21.35 6.47
CA LEU A 42 -11.10 -21.89 5.45
C LEU A 42 -10.53 -20.76 4.57
N ALA A 43 -11.38 -19.87 4.08
CA ALA A 43 -10.97 -18.72 3.29
C ALA A 43 -10.04 -17.80 4.09
N ASP A 44 -10.33 -17.57 5.37
CA ASP A 44 -9.46 -16.80 6.27
C ASP A 44 -8.05 -17.43 6.38
N TRP A 45 -7.99 -18.74 6.65
CA TRP A 45 -6.73 -19.45 6.80
C TRP A 45 -5.93 -19.49 5.49
N LEU A 46 -6.56 -19.84 4.37
CA LEU A 46 -5.91 -19.88 3.05
C LEU A 46 -5.48 -18.48 2.60
N GLY A 47 -6.30 -17.46 2.85
CA GLY A 47 -5.96 -16.07 2.59
C GLY A 47 -4.72 -15.65 3.36
N ARG A 48 -4.63 -15.98 4.65
CA ARG A 48 -3.43 -15.73 5.47
C ARG A 48 -2.20 -16.44 4.93
N LEU A 49 -2.34 -17.70 4.52
CA LEU A 49 -1.24 -18.47 3.94
C LEU A 49 -0.73 -17.84 2.63
N LYS A 50 -1.63 -17.42 1.73
CA LYS A 50 -1.27 -16.74 0.47
C LYS A 50 -0.68 -15.34 0.70
N LEU A 51 -0.99 -14.69 1.82
CA LEU A 51 -0.32 -13.47 2.29
C LEU A 51 0.98 -13.76 3.06
N LEU A 52 1.45 -15.00 3.03
CA LEU A 52 2.69 -15.47 3.65
C LEU A 52 2.71 -15.36 5.18
N HIS A 53 1.55 -15.34 5.84
CA HIS A 53 1.50 -15.39 7.31
C HIS A 53 1.94 -16.76 7.81
N GLY A 54 2.70 -16.76 8.91
CA GLY A 54 3.19 -17.98 9.54
C GLY A 54 4.37 -18.64 8.81
N LEU A 55 4.85 -18.08 7.69
CA LEU A 55 6.11 -18.52 7.11
C LEU A 55 7.28 -17.99 7.94
N PRO A 56 8.22 -18.84 8.37
CA PRO A 56 9.41 -18.38 9.08
C PRO A 56 10.22 -17.42 8.22
N PHE A 57 10.80 -16.40 8.86
CA PHE A 57 11.49 -15.30 8.16
C PHE A 57 12.62 -15.79 7.22
N ASN A 58 13.32 -16.86 7.59
CA ASN A 58 14.39 -17.46 6.78
C ASN A 58 13.90 -18.09 5.47
N TYR A 59 12.59 -18.30 5.28
CA TYR A 59 12.04 -18.66 3.96
C TYR A 59 11.81 -17.44 3.06
N LEU A 60 11.66 -16.25 3.64
CA LEU A 60 11.50 -14.98 2.90
C LEU A 60 12.87 -14.38 2.57
N VAL A 61 13.79 -14.44 3.53
CA VAL A 61 15.16 -13.91 3.42
C VAL A 61 16.14 -15.02 3.85
N PRO A 62 16.54 -15.91 2.92
CA PRO A 62 17.41 -17.05 3.25
C PRO A 62 18.81 -16.67 3.71
N ASP A 63 19.37 -15.58 3.18
CA ASP A 63 20.68 -15.06 3.57
C ASP A 63 20.53 -13.63 4.11
N THR A 64 21.15 -13.37 5.25
CA THR A 64 21.28 -12.03 5.87
C THR A 64 21.78 -10.95 4.91
N LYS A 65 22.62 -11.31 3.92
CA LYS A 65 23.12 -10.38 2.90
C LYS A 65 22.04 -9.95 1.90
N MET A 66 20.94 -10.70 1.79
CA MET A 66 19.81 -10.32 0.97
C MET A 66 19.04 -9.15 1.56
N LEU A 67 19.05 -8.97 2.90
CA LEU A 67 18.45 -7.80 3.56
C LEU A 67 19.43 -7.15 4.57
N PRO A 68 20.46 -6.42 4.08
CA PRO A 68 21.40 -5.67 4.93
C PRO A 68 20.71 -4.60 5.78
N GLU A 69 21.45 -4.00 6.71
CA GLU A 69 20.98 -2.82 7.46
C GLU A 69 20.82 -1.62 6.53
N GLU A 70 19.83 -0.79 6.83
CA GLU A 70 19.45 0.38 6.03
C GLU A 70 19.27 0.03 4.54
N SER A 71 18.45 -1.00 4.29
CA SER A 71 18.19 -1.47 2.94
C SER A 71 16.71 -1.69 2.65
N LEU A 72 16.36 -1.48 1.39
CA LEU A 72 15.04 -1.77 0.83
C LEU A 72 15.21 -2.80 -0.28
N ARG A 73 14.39 -3.86 -0.24
CA ARG A 73 14.39 -4.94 -1.22
C ARG A 73 13.00 -5.14 -1.78
N ILE A 74 12.86 -4.93 -3.07
CA ILE A 74 11.62 -5.16 -3.80
C ILE A 74 11.58 -6.62 -4.25
N PHE A 75 10.40 -7.22 -4.22
CA PHE A 75 10.16 -8.55 -4.76
C PHE A 75 8.83 -8.57 -5.52
N TYR A 76 8.69 -9.57 -6.38
CA TYR A 76 7.40 -9.95 -6.94
C TYR A 76 7.18 -11.44 -6.70
N CYS A 77 5.94 -11.82 -6.45
CA CYS A 77 5.50 -13.19 -6.34
C CYS A 77 4.41 -13.41 -7.38
N ASN A 78 4.56 -14.44 -8.21
CA ASN A 78 3.48 -14.84 -9.11
C ASN A 78 2.41 -15.58 -8.28
N THR A 79 1.14 -15.26 -8.50
CA THR A 79 0.00 -15.95 -7.88
C THR A 79 0.07 -17.48 -8.04
N LEU A 80 0.65 -17.99 -9.12
CA LEU A 80 0.86 -19.44 -9.32
C LEU A 80 1.76 -20.07 -8.23
N TRP A 81 2.78 -19.37 -7.73
CA TRP A 81 3.60 -19.87 -6.62
C TRP A 81 2.82 -19.89 -5.30
N LEU A 82 1.94 -18.91 -5.09
CA LEU A 82 1.04 -18.88 -3.93
C LEU A 82 0.00 -20.02 -4.03
N ASP A 83 -0.45 -20.34 -5.23
CA ASP A 83 -1.32 -21.50 -5.48
C ASP A 83 -0.58 -22.80 -5.14
N TYR A 84 0.68 -22.97 -5.55
CA TYR A 84 1.48 -24.14 -5.17
C TYR A 84 1.74 -24.23 -3.65
N LEU A 85 1.92 -23.10 -2.96
CA LEU A 85 2.03 -23.08 -1.50
C LEU A 85 0.75 -23.62 -0.83
N GLN A 86 -0.42 -23.17 -1.30
CA GLN A 86 -1.70 -23.68 -0.86
C GLN A 86 -1.84 -25.20 -1.14
N GLU A 87 -1.51 -25.62 -2.36
CA GLU A 87 -1.58 -27.03 -2.77
C GLU A 87 -0.69 -27.92 -1.89
N GLY A 88 0.50 -27.42 -1.51
CA GLY A 88 1.39 -28.07 -0.56
C GLY A 88 0.76 -28.22 0.82
N ALA A 89 0.13 -27.16 1.35
CA ALA A 89 -0.53 -27.21 2.66
C ALA A 89 -1.72 -28.20 2.68
N LEU A 90 -2.47 -28.28 1.57
CA LEU A 90 -3.60 -29.19 1.43
C LEU A 90 -3.21 -30.64 1.11
N SER A 91 -1.96 -30.88 0.69
CA SER A 91 -1.47 -32.21 0.32
C SER A 91 -1.56 -33.24 1.46
N LEU A 92 -1.51 -32.80 2.71
CA LEU A 92 -1.64 -33.66 3.90
C LEU A 92 -2.96 -34.46 3.93
N GLY A 93 -4.01 -33.94 3.29
CA GLY A 93 -5.31 -34.61 3.19
C GLY A 93 -5.45 -35.58 2.02
N ARG A 94 -4.50 -35.66 1.09
CA ARG A 94 -4.64 -36.35 -0.20
C ARG A 94 -4.17 -37.80 -0.19
N SER A 95 -4.77 -38.62 0.67
CA SER A 95 -4.34 -40.02 0.86
C SER A 95 -5.03 -41.05 -0.04
N THR A 96 -6.15 -40.69 -0.69
CA THR A 96 -6.95 -41.63 -1.50
C THR A 96 -7.27 -41.12 -2.90
N SER A 97 -7.57 -42.03 -3.83
CA SER A 97 -8.00 -41.69 -5.19
C SER A 97 -9.32 -40.91 -5.23
N SER A 98 -10.23 -41.18 -4.29
CA SER A 98 -11.48 -40.43 -4.16
C SER A 98 -11.24 -38.97 -3.75
N MET A 99 -10.28 -38.71 -2.87
CA MET A 99 -9.88 -37.34 -2.49
C MET A 99 -9.24 -36.58 -3.65
N LYS A 100 -8.47 -37.28 -4.50
CA LYS A 100 -7.96 -36.67 -5.75
C LYS A 100 -9.09 -36.22 -6.69
N VAL A 101 -10.14 -37.04 -6.83
CA VAL A 101 -11.33 -36.70 -7.64
C VAL A 101 -12.08 -35.51 -7.05
N HIS A 102 -12.21 -35.46 -5.72
CA HIS A 102 -12.78 -34.33 -5.00
C HIS A 102 -12.01 -33.04 -5.30
N ASP A 103 -10.68 -33.05 -5.15
CA ASP A 103 -9.86 -31.87 -5.39
C ASP A 103 -9.93 -31.42 -6.85
N GLN A 104 -9.92 -32.37 -7.80
CA GLN A 104 -10.10 -32.04 -9.22
C GLN A 104 -11.47 -31.40 -9.52
N ALA A 105 -12.52 -31.75 -8.77
CA ALA A 105 -13.85 -31.17 -8.94
C ALA A 105 -13.94 -29.74 -8.39
N PHE A 106 -13.22 -29.44 -7.31
CA PHE A 106 -13.43 -28.24 -6.48
C PHE A 106 -12.22 -27.30 -6.36
N ALA A 107 -11.08 -27.63 -6.99
CA ALA A 107 -9.89 -26.77 -6.98
C ALA A 107 -10.17 -25.33 -7.41
N SER A 108 -11.01 -25.12 -8.44
CA SER A 108 -11.38 -23.76 -8.89
C SER A 108 -12.10 -22.95 -7.82
N ASP A 109 -12.95 -23.62 -7.04
CA ASP A 109 -13.79 -22.98 -6.05
C ASP A 109 -12.93 -22.63 -4.82
N LEU A 110 -12.00 -23.51 -4.47
CA LEU A 110 -11.01 -23.31 -3.42
C LEU A 110 -10.02 -22.19 -3.75
N ASP A 111 -9.57 -22.11 -5.00
CA ASP A 111 -8.72 -21.02 -5.46
C ASP A 111 -9.46 -19.67 -5.35
N TYR A 112 -10.70 -19.61 -5.82
CA TYR A 112 -11.56 -18.45 -5.65
C TYR A 112 -11.75 -18.07 -4.16
N LEU A 113 -12.07 -19.05 -3.31
CA LEU A 113 -12.22 -18.91 -1.85
C LEU A 113 -10.95 -18.32 -1.20
N SER A 114 -9.77 -18.83 -1.55
CA SER A 114 -8.50 -18.39 -0.98
C SER A 114 -8.14 -16.95 -1.35
N ARG A 115 -8.39 -16.56 -2.60
CA ARG A 115 -8.12 -15.21 -3.12
C ARG A 115 -9.09 -14.19 -2.53
N TRP A 116 -10.35 -14.58 -2.37
CA TRP A 116 -11.30 -13.80 -1.59
C TRP A 116 -10.83 -13.61 -0.14
N GLY A 117 -10.30 -14.68 0.47
CA GLY A 117 -9.66 -14.65 1.78
C GLY A 117 -8.54 -13.63 1.92
N MET A 118 -7.68 -13.48 0.90
CA MET A 118 -6.60 -12.48 0.88
C MET A 118 -7.16 -11.04 1.01
N ARG A 119 -8.15 -10.68 0.19
CA ARG A 119 -8.80 -9.36 0.28
C ARG A 119 -9.50 -9.16 1.63
N LYS A 120 -10.14 -10.19 2.16
CA LYS A 120 -10.83 -10.11 3.47
C LYS A 120 -9.87 -9.82 4.62
N GLN A 121 -8.63 -10.31 4.57
CA GLN A 121 -7.64 -9.97 5.62
C GLN A 121 -7.39 -8.46 5.68
N ARG A 122 -7.28 -7.78 4.52
CA ARG A 122 -7.17 -6.32 4.46
C ARG A 122 -8.36 -5.64 5.14
N SER A 123 -9.59 -6.08 4.84
CA SER A 123 -10.79 -5.51 5.46
C SER A 123 -10.77 -5.61 6.99
N LYS A 124 -10.22 -6.70 7.55
CA LYS A 124 -10.08 -6.86 9.01
C LYS A 124 -9.06 -5.89 9.61
N VAL A 125 -7.94 -5.64 8.93
CA VAL A 125 -6.90 -4.71 9.38
C VAL A 125 -7.43 -3.27 9.39
N LEU A 126 -8.22 -2.90 8.38
CA LEU A 126 -8.87 -1.58 8.32
C LEU A 126 -9.96 -1.42 9.39
N GLY A 127 -10.60 -2.51 9.83
CA GLY A 127 -11.51 -2.50 10.98
C GLY A 127 -12.60 -1.43 10.87
N HIS A 128 -12.67 -0.53 11.86
CA HIS A 128 -13.64 0.58 11.87
C HIS A 128 -13.35 1.66 10.82
N LEU A 129 -12.08 1.80 10.38
CA LEU A 129 -11.65 2.80 9.41
C LEU A 129 -12.26 2.57 8.02
N VAL A 130 -12.78 1.37 7.76
CA VAL A 130 -13.53 1.06 6.53
C VAL A 130 -14.67 2.06 6.28
N HIS A 131 -15.28 2.61 7.33
CA HIS A 131 -16.40 3.56 7.22
C HIS A 131 -15.95 4.95 6.74
N HIS A 132 -14.65 5.25 6.83
CA HIS A 132 -14.06 6.53 6.43
C HIS A 132 -13.31 6.43 5.10
N LEU A 133 -13.26 5.25 4.49
CA LEU A 133 -12.63 5.05 3.20
C LEU A 133 -13.37 5.80 2.09
N HIS A 134 -12.61 6.25 1.10
CA HIS A 134 -13.18 6.83 -0.10
C HIS A 134 -14.04 5.78 -0.83
N PRO A 135 -15.13 6.17 -1.53
CA PRO A 135 -15.98 5.22 -2.26
C PRO A 135 -15.21 4.29 -3.23
N ASP A 136 -14.13 4.78 -3.84
CA ASP A 136 -13.28 3.98 -4.73
C ASP A 136 -12.51 2.89 -3.98
N GLU A 137 -12.04 3.17 -2.75
CA GLU A 137 -11.36 2.19 -1.90
C GLU A 137 -12.35 1.15 -1.37
N LEU A 138 -13.57 1.56 -1.03
CA LEU A 138 -14.67 0.65 -0.69
C LEU A 138 -15.03 -0.27 -1.85
N LYS A 139 -15.01 0.26 -3.09
CA LYS A 139 -15.23 -0.55 -4.29
C LYS A 139 -14.09 -1.54 -4.52
N ALA A 140 -12.83 -1.12 -4.32
CA ALA A 140 -11.66 -2.00 -4.42
C ALA A 140 -11.67 -3.13 -3.37
N LEU A 141 -12.16 -2.85 -2.15
CA LEU A 141 -12.33 -3.87 -1.10
C LEU A 141 -13.35 -4.95 -1.47
N ASN A 142 -14.40 -4.57 -2.22
CA ASN A 142 -15.47 -5.47 -2.66
C ASN A 142 -15.26 -6.00 -4.09
N ALA A 143 -14.10 -5.74 -4.70
CA ALA A 143 -13.79 -6.19 -6.04
C ALA A 143 -13.63 -7.71 -6.11
N ASP A 144 -13.76 -8.25 -7.33
CA ASP A 144 -13.55 -9.67 -7.59
C ASP A 144 -12.16 -10.13 -7.10
N PRO A 145 -12.00 -11.42 -6.75
CA PRO A 145 -10.72 -11.93 -6.29
C PRO A 145 -9.60 -11.72 -7.31
N ILE A 146 -8.37 -11.62 -6.81
CA ILE A 146 -7.16 -11.39 -7.61
C ILE A 146 -7.11 -12.40 -8.78
N PRO A 147 -6.90 -11.99 -10.04
CA PRO A 147 -6.85 -12.90 -11.20
C PRO A 147 -5.71 -13.91 -11.17
N VAL A 148 -5.87 -15.03 -11.89
CA VAL A 148 -4.81 -16.05 -12.01
C VAL A 148 -3.71 -15.48 -12.91
N ASN A 149 -2.45 -15.63 -12.48
CA ASN A 149 -1.25 -15.04 -13.10
C ASN A 149 -1.06 -13.54 -12.88
N GLU A 150 -1.89 -12.91 -12.05
CA GLU A 150 -1.59 -11.55 -11.57
C GLU A 150 -0.28 -11.57 -10.79
N LYS A 151 0.50 -10.49 -10.90
CA LYS A 151 1.69 -10.28 -10.07
C LYS A 151 1.25 -9.79 -8.70
N VAL A 152 1.95 -10.22 -7.66
CA VAL A 152 1.86 -9.62 -6.33
C VAL A 152 3.21 -8.99 -6.06
N THR A 153 3.26 -7.66 -5.97
CA THR A 153 4.51 -6.93 -5.75
C THR A 153 4.62 -6.54 -4.29
N GLY A 154 5.83 -6.51 -3.76
CA GLY A 154 6.05 -6.12 -2.37
C GLY A 154 7.45 -5.65 -2.13
N PHE A 155 7.70 -5.24 -0.89
CA PHE A 155 9.04 -4.94 -0.46
C PHE A 155 9.27 -5.31 1.00
N LEU A 156 10.54 -5.51 1.32
CA LEU A 156 11.10 -5.60 2.65
C LEU A 156 11.93 -4.35 2.89
N LEU A 157 11.65 -3.63 3.97
CA LEU A 157 12.44 -2.50 4.42
C LEU A 157 13.07 -2.87 5.76
N ARG A 158 14.41 -2.89 5.80
CA ARG A 158 15.17 -3.02 7.05
C ARG A 158 15.84 -1.69 7.37
N SER A 159 15.31 -0.97 8.34
CA SER A 159 15.81 0.35 8.73
C SER A 159 15.48 0.66 10.19
N GLY A 160 16.32 1.46 10.85
CA GLY A 160 16.00 2.05 12.16
C GLY A 160 14.76 2.95 12.15
N VAL A 161 14.37 3.48 10.97
CA VAL A 161 13.12 4.26 10.83
C VAL A 161 11.89 3.39 11.12
N VAL A 162 11.94 2.10 10.81
CA VAL A 162 10.81 1.19 11.06
C VAL A 162 10.53 1.02 12.55
N SER A 163 11.55 1.01 13.41
CA SER A 163 11.35 0.88 14.86
C SER A 163 11.12 2.20 15.57
N GLY A 164 11.67 3.30 15.06
CA GLY A 164 11.47 4.61 15.68
C GLY A 164 10.09 5.22 15.41
N TRP A 165 9.39 4.76 14.37
CA TRP A 165 8.15 5.36 13.90
C TRP A 165 7.09 4.29 13.58
N GLU A 166 6.34 3.88 14.60
CA GLU A 166 5.25 2.88 14.45
C GLU A 166 4.10 3.38 13.56
N GLY A 167 3.94 4.71 13.41
CA GLY A 167 2.94 5.35 12.57
C GLY A 167 3.32 5.51 11.09
N LEU A 168 4.36 4.82 10.63
CA LEU A 168 4.82 4.89 9.24
C LEU A 168 3.71 4.48 8.27
N GLN A 169 3.42 5.32 7.28
CA GLN A 169 2.47 5.07 6.21
C GLN A 169 3.20 4.79 4.90
N ILE A 170 2.61 3.88 4.12
CA ILE A 170 3.14 3.47 2.83
C ILE A 170 2.02 3.43 1.81
N GLU A 171 2.15 4.28 0.81
CA GLU A 171 1.30 4.30 -0.37
C GLU A 171 2.08 3.69 -1.54
N ALA A 172 1.44 2.85 -2.35
CA ALA A 172 2.05 2.27 -3.54
C ALA A 172 1.18 2.54 -4.75
N PHE A 173 1.79 2.55 -5.93
CA PHE A 173 1.12 2.94 -7.17
C PHE A 173 1.55 2.05 -8.35
N HIS A 174 0.62 1.83 -9.28
CA HIS A 174 0.83 1.06 -10.52
C HIS A 174 1.56 1.85 -11.61
N ASP A 175 1.73 3.16 -11.41
CA ASP A 175 2.39 4.10 -12.30
C ASP A 175 3.53 4.85 -11.58
N LYS A 176 4.40 5.52 -12.34
CA LYS A 176 5.52 6.28 -11.76
C LYS A 176 5.08 7.68 -11.32
N GLU A 177 3.98 8.15 -11.89
CA GLU A 177 3.33 9.44 -11.68
C GLU A 177 2.46 9.46 -10.42
N GLN A 178 2.29 8.31 -9.75
CA GLN A 178 1.56 8.16 -8.49
C GLN A 178 0.07 8.56 -8.60
N THR A 179 -0.56 8.22 -9.73
CA THR A 179 -1.98 8.50 -9.98
C THR A 179 -2.88 7.28 -9.83
N GLN A 180 -2.32 6.07 -9.92
CA GLN A 180 -3.06 4.82 -9.84
C GLN A 180 -2.67 4.05 -8.58
N PRO A 181 -3.40 4.21 -7.46
CA PRO A 181 -3.04 3.57 -6.20
C PRO A 181 -3.14 2.04 -6.30
N ALA A 182 -2.16 1.35 -5.73
CA ALA A 182 -2.11 -0.09 -5.63
C ALA A 182 -2.76 -0.57 -4.33
N THR A 183 -3.49 -1.68 -4.40
CA THR A 183 -4.21 -2.21 -3.24
C THR A 183 -3.24 -2.97 -2.33
N LEU A 184 -2.98 -2.43 -1.14
CA LEU A 184 -2.17 -3.10 -0.12
C LEU A 184 -2.88 -4.35 0.39
N LEU A 185 -2.22 -5.50 0.29
CA LEU A 185 -2.72 -6.80 0.73
C LEU A 185 -2.28 -7.16 2.16
N ARG A 186 -1.03 -6.84 2.50
CA ARG A 186 -0.46 -7.07 3.84
C ARG A 186 0.61 -6.02 4.13
N MET A 187 0.55 -5.42 5.31
CA MET A 187 1.63 -4.63 5.91
C MET A 187 1.85 -5.18 7.31
N ASP A 188 3.07 -5.56 7.64
CA ASP A 188 3.39 -6.25 8.89
C ASP A 188 4.84 -6.04 9.31
N HIS A 189 5.10 -5.99 10.62
CA HIS A 189 6.45 -5.95 11.17
C HIS A 189 6.93 -7.39 11.41
N LEU A 190 7.87 -7.86 10.59
CA LEU A 190 8.48 -9.19 10.77
C LEU A 190 9.58 -9.19 11.85
N GLY A 191 9.98 -8.00 12.29
CA GLY A 191 10.85 -7.73 13.43
C GLY A 191 10.84 -6.23 13.74
N PRO A 192 11.52 -5.77 14.79
CA PRO A 192 11.47 -4.36 15.22
C PRO A 192 11.85 -3.38 14.10
N ASN A 193 12.87 -3.72 13.31
CA ASN A 193 13.39 -2.87 12.25
C ASN A 193 13.02 -3.36 10.85
N VAL A 194 12.13 -4.37 10.72
CA VAL A 194 11.85 -5.03 9.43
C VAL A 194 10.37 -4.93 9.11
N LEU A 195 10.07 -4.11 8.11
CA LEU A 195 8.73 -3.91 7.59
C LEU A 195 8.55 -4.71 6.31
N PHE A 196 7.41 -5.39 6.21
CA PHE A 196 7.03 -6.20 5.08
C PHE A 196 5.72 -5.71 4.50
N CYS A 197 5.73 -5.42 3.20
CA CYS A 197 4.54 -4.98 2.48
C CYS A 197 4.31 -5.84 1.23
N MET A 198 3.04 -6.15 0.96
CA MET A 198 2.56 -6.84 -0.24
C MET A 198 1.39 -6.07 -0.82
N TYR A 199 1.37 -5.93 -2.14
CA TYR A 199 0.38 -5.23 -2.91
C TYR A 199 -0.13 -6.12 -4.05
N GLU A 200 -1.39 -5.96 -4.38
CA GLU A 200 -1.97 -6.55 -5.58
C GLU A 200 -1.39 -5.86 -6.82
N GLY A 201 -1.05 -6.65 -7.84
CA GLY A 201 -0.56 -6.17 -9.12
C GLY A 201 0.91 -5.77 -9.13
N GLU A 202 1.32 -5.18 -10.25
CA GLU A 202 2.65 -4.61 -10.44
C GLU A 202 2.72 -3.19 -9.86
N VAL A 203 3.56 -3.00 -8.85
CA VAL A 203 3.84 -1.67 -8.28
C VAL A 203 5.03 -1.07 -9.01
N LYS A 204 4.92 0.19 -9.44
CA LYS A 204 6.01 0.93 -10.10
C LYS A 204 6.59 2.05 -9.25
N SER A 205 5.86 2.51 -8.24
CA SER A 205 6.37 3.49 -7.29
C SER A 205 5.70 3.32 -5.93
N PHE A 206 6.37 3.79 -4.89
CA PHE A 206 5.80 3.86 -3.55
C PHE A 206 6.32 5.08 -2.81
N ARG A 207 5.53 5.53 -1.85
CA ARG A 207 5.76 6.72 -1.04
C ARG A 207 5.73 6.29 0.42
N ILE A 208 6.76 6.66 1.16
CA ILE A 208 6.88 6.40 2.59
C ILE A 208 6.84 7.75 3.31
N HIS A 209 5.96 7.89 4.29
CA HIS A 209 5.84 9.10 5.10
C HIS A 209 5.30 8.74 6.48
N GLU A 210 5.50 9.61 7.47
CA GLU A 210 4.84 9.46 8.77
C GLU A 210 3.35 9.86 8.67
N TYR A 211 2.57 9.46 9.66
CA TYR A 211 1.20 9.97 9.79
C TYR A 211 1.23 11.50 9.90
N PRO A 212 0.43 12.23 9.10
CA PRO A 212 0.40 13.69 9.18
C PRO A 212 -0.33 14.13 10.47
N GLU A 213 0.42 14.27 11.56
CA GLU A 213 -0.16 14.63 12.87
C GLU A 213 -0.30 16.14 13.08
N THR A 214 0.64 16.95 12.58
CA THR A 214 0.65 18.39 12.84
C THR A 214 1.31 19.16 11.70
N LEU A 215 0.60 20.17 11.21
CA LEU A 215 1.17 21.19 10.34
C LEU A 215 2.01 22.14 11.19
N HIS A 216 3.24 22.41 10.77
CA HIS A 216 4.14 23.34 11.45
C HIS A 216 4.74 24.31 10.44
N PHE A 217 5.33 25.41 10.90
CA PHE A 217 6.11 26.27 10.02
C PHE A 217 7.55 25.76 9.96
N GLY A 218 8.06 25.59 8.75
CA GLY A 218 9.35 24.94 8.51
C GLY A 218 10.15 25.60 7.38
N VAL A 219 11.44 25.27 7.34
CA VAL A 219 12.42 25.70 6.35
C VAL A 219 13.27 24.51 5.94
N ASP A 220 13.76 24.53 4.72
CA ASP A 220 14.57 23.46 4.15
C ASP A 220 16.06 23.69 4.43
N THR A 221 16.80 22.61 4.66
CA THR A 221 18.27 22.62 4.74
C THR A 221 18.85 21.82 3.59
N PRO A 222 19.66 22.40 2.70
CA PRO A 222 20.33 21.65 1.65
C PRO A 222 21.23 20.55 2.25
N VAL A 223 21.22 19.36 1.66
CA VAL A 223 22.03 18.22 2.13
C VAL A 223 23.51 18.58 2.14
N GLY A 224 24.13 18.56 3.31
CA GLY A 224 25.57 18.85 3.48
C GLY A 224 25.94 20.33 3.61
N ALA A 225 24.97 21.25 3.52
CA ALA A 225 25.15 22.66 3.86
C ALA A 225 24.75 22.86 5.33
N GLY A 226 25.60 23.51 6.12
CA GLY A 226 25.42 23.67 7.57
C GLY A 226 24.18 24.49 7.95
N ASN A 227 24.37 25.78 8.19
CA ASN A 227 23.37 26.68 8.78
C ASN A 227 22.57 27.46 7.71
N ASP A 228 22.52 26.95 6.47
CA ASP A 228 21.86 27.56 5.32
C ASP A 228 20.41 27.04 5.23
N PHE A 229 19.47 27.89 5.58
CA PHE A 229 18.04 27.61 5.56
C PHE A 229 17.41 28.28 4.35
N THR A 230 16.67 27.50 3.56
CA THR A 230 15.96 27.97 2.38
C THR A 230 14.48 27.70 2.48
N LYS A 231 13.69 28.33 1.60
CA LYS A 231 12.28 28.00 1.45
C LYS A 231 11.88 28.07 -0.02
N SER A 232 11.40 26.96 -0.58
CA SER A 232 10.78 26.94 -1.91
C SER A 232 9.37 27.51 -1.86
N PHE A 233 8.90 28.01 -3.01
CA PHE A 233 7.61 28.68 -3.13
C PHE A 233 6.48 27.75 -3.54
N ARG A 234 5.24 28.11 -3.15
CA ARG A 234 4.01 27.47 -3.64
C ARG A 234 3.19 28.46 -4.47
N TYR A 235 2.28 27.91 -5.29
CA TYR A 235 1.25 28.72 -5.91
C TYR A 235 0.26 29.14 -4.83
N VAL A 236 0.14 30.45 -4.60
CA VAL A 236 -0.72 30.99 -3.52
C VAL A 236 -2.20 30.96 -3.89
N VAL A 237 -2.49 30.99 -5.20
CA VAL A 237 -3.82 30.95 -5.81
C VAL A 237 -3.80 30.01 -7.00
N ASP A 238 -4.98 29.60 -7.46
CA ASP A 238 -5.11 28.83 -8.69
C ASP A 238 -4.67 29.68 -9.89
N VAL A 239 -3.61 29.27 -10.60
CA VAL A 239 -3.08 30.00 -11.77
C VAL A 239 -2.47 29.04 -12.77
N ASP A 240 -2.70 29.26 -14.07
CA ASP A 240 -2.14 28.46 -15.18
C ASP A 240 -2.34 26.93 -15.03
N GLY A 241 -3.45 26.52 -14.40
CA GLY A 241 -3.75 25.10 -14.15
C GLY A 241 -3.04 24.49 -12.95
N HIS A 242 -2.29 25.29 -12.19
CA HIS A 242 -1.72 24.92 -10.90
C HIS A 242 -2.69 25.31 -9.78
N ALA A 243 -3.06 24.35 -8.94
CA ALA A 243 -3.90 24.61 -7.77
C ALA A 243 -3.10 25.31 -6.67
N ALA A 244 -3.78 26.10 -5.84
CA ALA A 244 -3.18 26.70 -4.65
C ALA A 244 -2.54 25.63 -3.74
N GLY A 245 -1.36 25.92 -3.20
CA GLY A 245 -0.55 25.01 -2.38
C GLY A 245 0.34 24.06 -3.18
N THR A 246 0.25 24.00 -4.51
CA THR A 246 1.21 23.21 -5.32
C THR A 246 2.57 23.90 -5.36
N GLN A 247 3.66 23.11 -5.31
CA GLN A 247 5.02 23.66 -5.30
C GLN A 247 5.41 24.24 -6.67
N VAL A 248 5.96 25.45 -6.65
CA VAL A 248 6.56 26.10 -7.84
C VAL A 248 7.94 25.47 -8.06
N LYS A 249 8.27 25.13 -9.31
CA LYS A 249 9.61 24.61 -9.63
C LYS A 249 10.67 25.66 -9.32
N ASP A 250 11.78 25.24 -8.70
CA ASP A 250 12.91 26.13 -8.36
C ASP A 250 13.49 26.89 -9.57
N SER A 251 13.34 26.35 -10.79
CA SER A 251 13.75 27.02 -12.04
C SER A 251 12.87 28.22 -12.42
N ILE A 252 11.66 28.30 -11.89
CA ILE A 252 10.69 29.39 -12.11
C ILE A 252 10.82 30.40 -10.96
N ALA A 253 10.79 29.91 -9.72
CA ALA A 253 10.94 30.70 -8.51
C ALA A 253 12.05 30.11 -7.64
N PRO A 254 13.27 30.68 -7.67
CA PRO A 254 14.37 30.20 -6.84
C PRO A 254 14.01 30.30 -5.35
N PRO A 255 14.44 29.33 -4.51
CA PRO A 255 14.17 29.36 -3.08
C PRO A 255 14.70 30.62 -2.39
N VAL A 256 13.95 31.17 -1.44
CA VAL A 256 14.40 32.32 -0.63
C VAL A 256 15.37 31.88 0.46
N GLN A 257 16.47 32.61 0.61
CA GLN A 257 17.48 32.37 1.65
C GLN A 257 17.01 32.98 2.98
N ILE A 258 16.66 32.14 3.95
CA ILE A 258 16.05 32.57 5.22
C ILE A 258 17.06 33.31 6.10
N ASN A 259 18.33 32.93 6.05
CA ASN A 259 19.39 33.53 6.85
C ASN A 259 19.60 35.03 6.57
N GLU A 260 19.30 35.48 5.34
CA GLU A 260 19.36 36.90 4.98
C GLU A 260 18.36 37.76 5.78
N TYR A 261 17.30 37.13 6.29
CA TYR A 261 16.23 37.77 7.04
C TYR A 261 16.35 37.52 8.55
N GLU A 262 17.46 36.96 9.03
CA GLU A 262 17.70 36.78 10.45
C GLU A 262 18.21 38.05 11.15
N ARG A 263 18.08 38.08 12.48
CA ARG A 263 18.69 39.12 13.31
C ARG A 263 20.21 38.91 13.40
N GLN A 264 20.98 39.90 12.95
CA GLN A 264 22.46 39.87 12.95
C GLN A 264 23.10 39.64 14.34
N LYS A 265 22.44 40.07 15.43
CA LYS A 265 22.83 39.76 16.81
C LYS A 265 21.79 38.81 17.42
N GLY A 266 21.93 37.51 17.17
CA GLY A 266 21.01 36.48 17.69
C GLY A 266 20.80 35.27 16.77
N GLY A 267 21.21 35.33 15.49
CA GLY A 267 21.50 34.20 14.59
C GLY A 267 20.42 33.13 14.33
N ARG A 268 19.23 33.23 14.94
CA ARG A 268 18.13 32.25 14.86
C ARG A 268 16.75 32.88 15.04
N VAL A 269 16.63 34.20 14.83
CA VAL A 269 15.36 34.93 14.93
C VAL A 269 15.08 35.59 13.59
N VAL A 270 14.07 35.07 12.90
CA VAL A 270 13.63 35.57 11.59
C VAL A 270 12.84 36.86 11.74
N LYS A 271 13.16 37.87 10.92
CA LYS A 271 12.39 39.10 10.78
C LYS A 271 11.20 38.84 9.86
N VAL A 272 10.10 38.36 10.43
CA VAL A 272 8.88 37.95 9.69
C VAL A 272 8.43 39.01 8.67
N ASN A 273 8.36 40.28 9.04
CA ASN A 273 7.96 41.35 8.11
C ASN A 273 8.93 41.55 6.93
N ALA A 274 10.23 41.33 7.14
CA ALA A 274 11.22 41.44 6.07
C ALA A 274 11.14 40.22 5.14
N LEU A 275 11.00 39.02 5.72
CA LEU A 275 10.82 37.78 4.98
C LEU A 275 9.53 37.80 4.14
N ALA A 276 8.40 38.20 4.72
CA ALA A 276 7.13 38.28 4.01
C ALA A 276 7.20 39.22 2.79
N LYS A 277 7.86 40.38 2.91
CA LYS A 277 8.08 41.30 1.79
C LYS A 277 8.96 40.69 0.69
N ALA A 278 9.97 39.92 1.08
CA ALA A 278 10.84 39.23 0.14
C ALA A 278 10.10 38.12 -0.61
N MET A 279 9.29 37.33 0.11
CA MET A 279 8.43 36.30 -0.47
C MET A 279 7.43 36.88 -1.45
N GLN A 280 6.70 37.93 -1.05
CA GLN A 280 5.77 38.65 -1.93
C GLN A 280 6.46 39.10 -3.22
N LYS A 281 7.60 39.79 -3.11
CA LYS A 281 8.35 40.27 -4.26
C LYS A 281 8.79 39.13 -5.20
N SER A 282 9.18 37.98 -4.64
CA SER A 282 9.58 36.81 -5.42
C SER A 282 8.39 36.24 -6.19
N LEU A 283 7.23 36.12 -5.54
CA LEU A 283 6.00 35.61 -6.17
C LEU A 283 5.48 36.58 -7.26
N GLU A 284 5.49 37.89 -7.00
CA GLU A 284 5.17 38.93 -7.98
C GLU A 284 6.06 38.83 -9.23
N THR A 285 7.35 38.54 -9.05
CA THR A 285 8.32 38.50 -10.15
C THR A 285 8.31 37.16 -10.89
N SER A 286 8.21 36.04 -10.18
CA SER A 286 8.40 34.70 -10.73
C SER A 286 7.12 34.06 -11.26
N ILE A 287 5.97 34.34 -10.64
CA ILE A 287 4.68 33.75 -11.03
C ILE A 287 3.61 34.81 -11.31
N SER A 288 4.00 36.08 -11.42
CA SER A 288 3.10 37.21 -11.72
C SER A 288 1.91 37.33 -10.74
N TYR A 289 2.11 36.96 -9.48
CA TYR A 289 1.08 37.08 -8.45
C TYR A 289 0.84 38.56 -8.13
N ASP A 290 -0.40 39.05 -8.29
CA ASP A 290 -0.79 40.46 -8.06
C ASP A 290 -1.73 40.65 -6.85
N GLY A 291 -2.00 39.56 -6.11
CA GLY A 291 -2.89 39.57 -4.95
C GLY A 291 -2.25 40.12 -3.67
N PRO A 292 -3.06 40.35 -2.62
CA PRO A 292 -2.55 40.78 -1.32
C PRO A 292 -1.78 39.67 -0.62
N PHE A 293 -0.54 39.93 -0.21
CA PHE A 293 0.25 39.00 0.60
C PHE A 293 0.04 39.26 2.09
N THR A 294 -0.95 38.57 2.69
CA THR A 294 -1.32 38.70 4.09
C THR A 294 -0.70 37.59 4.95
N ALA A 295 -1.12 37.51 6.22
CA ALA A 295 -0.71 36.42 7.11
C ALA A 295 -1.17 35.05 6.60
N ALA A 296 -2.24 34.97 5.80
CA ALA A 296 -2.73 33.70 5.24
C ALA A 296 -1.76 33.17 4.16
N GLU A 297 -1.35 34.01 3.22
CA GLU A 297 -0.42 33.66 2.16
C GLU A 297 0.97 33.37 2.73
N PHE A 298 1.42 34.16 3.71
CA PHE A 298 2.66 33.86 4.44
C PHE A 298 2.58 32.51 5.17
N ALA A 299 1.45 32.19 5.80
CA ALA A 299 1.27 30.91 6.48
C ALA A 299 1.26 29.74 5.47
N LEU A 300 0.64 29.89 4.31
CA LEU A 300 0.62 28.87 3.25
C LEU A 300 2.02 28.59 2.70
N GLU A 301 2.83 29.64 2.52
CA GLU A 301 4.24 29.46 2.16
C GLU A 301 5.00 28.76 3.27
N MET A 302 4.83 29.20 4.53
CA MET A 302 5.63 28.68 5.65
C MET A 302 5.23 27.28 6.11
N VAL A 303 3.98 26.85 5.89
CA VAL A 303 3.50 25.55 6.36
C VAL A 303 4.31 24.42 5.76
N GLU A 304 4.70 23.47 6.58
CA GLU A 304 5.32 22.22 6.19
C GLU A 304 4.50 21.06 6.74
N GLY A 305 4.34 20.07 5.88
CA GLY A 305 3.78 18.78 6.24
C GLY A 305 4.87 17.82 6.68
N VAL A 306 4.46 16.57 6.86
CA VAL A 306 5.41 15.47 7.02
C VAL A 306 6.11 15.23 5.69
N GLN A 307 7.43 15.10 5.72
CA GLN A 307 8.21 14.77 4.53
C GLN A 307 7.87 13.36 4.06
N ALA A 308 7.74 13.22 2.74
CA ALA A 308 7.51 11.95 2.09
C ALA A 308 8.71 11.60 1.21
N VAL A 309 9.17 10.35 1.32
CA VAL A 309 10.22 9.81 0.45
C VAL A 309 9.55 9.01 -0.66
N ASN A 310 9.81 9.40 -1.89
CA ASN A 310 9.28 8.73 -3.09
C ASN A 310 10.34 7.79 -3.67
N PHE A 311 9.94 6.56 -3.93
CA PHE A 311 10.75 5.55 -4.62
C PHE A 311 10.09 5.19 -5.94
N GLN A 312 10.89 5.16 -7.00
CA GLN A 312 10.48 4.65 -8.30
C GLN A 312 11.23 3.36 -8.60
N ILE A 313 10.53 2.38 -9.11
CA ILE A 313 11.06 1.07 -9.46
C ILE A 313 11.50 1.11 -10.93
N GLU A 314 12.76 0.83 -11.16
CA GLU A 314 13.32 0.61 -12.49
C GLU A 314 13.44 -0.91 -12.72
N TYR A 315 12.86 -1.37 -13.82
CA TYR A 315 12.89 -2.77 -14.26
C TYR A 315 13.88 -2.94 -15.41
#